data_AF-B4IJY7-F1
#
_entry.id   AF-B4IJY7-F1
#
_cell.length_a   1.000
_cell.length_b   1.000
_cell.length_c   1.000
_cell.angle_alpha   90.00
_cell.angle_beta   90.00
_cell.angle_gamma   90.00
#
_symmetry.space_group_name_H-M   'P 1'
#
loop_
_entity.id
_entity.type
_entity.pdbx_description
1 polymer ?
#
loop_
_entity_poly.entity_id
_entity_poly.type
_entity_poly.pdbx_seq_one_letter_code
_entity_poly.pdbx_strand_id
1 'polypeptide(L)' 'MERSQKLSAEQPTYFTLNAPPSLVPAKKYSDISGLPAPYADPHTKLRFASADEYASMQHMPSDIVNGYLMVRGYTSAVG' A
#
# COMPACT_ATOMS: atom_id res chain seq x y z
N MET A 1 -7.16 -11.06 46.43
CA MET A 1 -5.73 -10.88 46.10
C MET A 1 -5.54 -11.33 44.66
N GLU A 2 -5.47 -10.39 43.72
CA GLU A 2 -5.16 -10.72 42.32
C GLU A 2 -3.69 -11.18 42.23
N ARG A 3 -3.44 -12.36 41.66
CA ARG A 3 -2.08 -12.82 41.39
C ARG A 3 -1.54 -12.04 40.19
N SER A 4 -0.75 -11.00 40.44
CA SER A 4 0.09 -10.38 39.42
C SER A 4 1.18 -11.39 39.00
N GLN A 5 0.83 -12.30 38.09
CA GLN A 5 1.81 -13.18 37.45
C GLN A 5 2.69 -12.32 36.54
N LYS A 6 3.98 -12.24 36.84
CA LYS A 6 4.97 -11.64 35.94
C LYS A 6 5.12 -12.57 34.73
N LEU A 7 4.51 -12.18 33.61
CA LEU A 7 4.68 -12.86 32.33
C LEU A 7 6.13 -12.71 31.87
N SER A 8 6.69 -13.77 31.28
CA SER A 8 8.02 -13.71 30.66
C SER A 8 8.02 -12.66 29.54
N ALA A 9 9.11 -11.92 29.35
CA ALA A 9 9.21 -10.89 28.31
C ALA A 9 8.95 -11.44 26.89
N GLU A 10 9.24 -12.73 26.68
CA GLU A 10 9.04 -13.44 25.41
C GLU A 10 7.59 -13.94 25.20
N GLN A 11 6.72 -13.84 26.22
CA GLN A 11 5.39 -14.42 26.14
C GLN A 11 4.43 -13.49 25.38
N PRO A 12 3.87 -13.93 24.23
CA PRO A 12 2.92 -13.10 23.50
C PRO A 12 1.70 -12.85 24.38
N THR A 13 1.40 -11.56 24.58
CA THR A 13 0.20 -11.09 25.28
C THR A 13 -0.86 -10.76 24.23
N TYR A 14 -2.13 -10.71 24.60
CA TYR A 14 -3.21 -10.29 23.70
C TYR A 14 -2.89 -8.98 22.95
N PHE A 15 -2.19 -8.04 23.61
CA PHE A 15 -1.79 -6.75 23.05
C PHE A 15 -0.58 -6.81 22.09
N THR A 16 0.19 -7.90 22.09
CA THR A 16 1.37 -8.05 21.21
C THR A 16 1.06 -8.89 19.96
N LEU A 17 -0.15 -9.46 19.86
CA LEU A 17 -0.57 -10.25 18.71
C LEU A 17 -0.99 -9.32 17.57
N ASN A 18 -0.29 -9.41 16.45
CA ASN A 18 -0.66 -8.74 15.21
C ASN A 18 -1.58 -9.64 14.37
N ALA A 19 -2.47 -9.02 13.58
CA ALA A 19 -3.31 -9.76 12.65
C ALA A 19 -2.45 -10.49 11.60
N PRO A 20 -2.84 -11.71 11.19
CA PRO A 20 -2.15 -12.42 10.12
C PRO A 20 -2.30 -11.67 8.78
N PRO A 21 -1.36 -11.82 7.84
CA PRO A 21 -1.47 -11.23 6.51
C PRO A 21 -2.66 -11.79 5.72
N SER A 22 -3.19 -11.01 4.79
CA SER A 22 -4.26 -11.46 3.89
C SER A 22 -3.75 -12.55 2.94
N LEU A 23 -4.51 -13.65 2.82
CA LEU A 23 -4.29 -14.70 1.81
C LEU A 23 -4.94 -14.35 0.46
N VAL A 24 -5.93 -13.44 0.45
CA VAL A 24 -6.63 -13.03 -0.77
C VAL A 24 -5.86 -11.89 -1.44
N PRO A 25 -5.55 -12.00 -2.74
CA PRO A 25 -4.92 -10.92 -3.47
C PRO A 25 -5.76 -9.65 -3.44
N ALA A 26 -5.11 -8.51 -3.19
CA ALA A 26 -5.77 -7.21 -3.20
C ALA A 26 -6.26 -6.85 -4.61
N LYS A 27 -7.48 -6.30 -4.69
CA LYS A 27 -8.01 -5.71 -5.93
C LYS A 27 -7.18 -4.47 -6.30
N LYS A 28 -6.91 -4.30 -7.59
CA LYS A 28 -6.14 -3.18 -8.12
C LYS A 28 -7.07 -2.14 -8.71
N TYR A 29 -6.87 -0.90 -8.31
CA TYR A 29 -7.61 0.26 -8.77
C TYR A 29 -6.66 1.28 -9.37
N SER A 30 -7.16 2.11 -10.28
CA SER A 30 -6.44 3.21 -10.89
C SER A 30 -6.12 4.24 -9.82
N ASP A 31 -4.88 4.72 -9.84
CA ASP A 31 -4.44 5.74 -8.89
C ASP A 31 -5.02 7.13 -9.24
N ILE A 32 -5.58 7.28 -10.44
CA ILE A 32 -6.17 8.53 -10.96
C ILE A 32 -7.69 8.54 -10.78
N SER A 33 -8.39 7.53 -11.34
CA SER A 33 -9.87 7.52 -11.38
C SER A 33 -10.52 6.63 -10.31
N GLY A 34 -9.77 5.74 -9.67
CA GLY A 34 -10.31 4.74 -8.74
C GLY A 34 -11.08 3.59 -9.40
N LEU A 35 -11.15 3.53 -10.73
CA LEU A 35 -11.74 2.40 -11.46
C LEU A 35 -10.85 1.14 -11.37
N PRO A 36 -11.39 -0.07 -11.57
CA PRO A 36 -10.58 -1.28 -11.63
C PRO A 36 -9.47 -1.15 -12.68
N ALA A 37 -8.21 -1.29 -12.25
CA ALA A 37 -7.05 -1.09 -13.12
C ALA A 37 -6.40 -2.43 -13.45
N PRO A 38 -6.52 -2.92 -14.69
CA PRO A 38 -5.81 -4.11 -15.13
C PRO A 38 -4.33 -3.84 -15.43
N TYR A 39 -3.93 -2.58 -15.61
CA TYR A 39 -2.58 -2.20 -16.07
C TYR A 39 -1.82 -1.36 -15.03
N ALA A 40 -0.49 -1.47 -15.10
CA ALA A 40 0.44 -0.65 -14.33
C ALA A 40 1.65 -0.28 -15.19
N ASP A 41 2.09 0.97 -15.11
CA ASP A 41 3.24 1.44 -15.85
C ASP A 41 4.56 0.99 -15.19
N PRO A 42 5.49 0.33 -15.91
CA PRO A 42 6.77 -0.09 -15.34
C PRO A 42 7.67 1.07 -14.87
N HIS A 43 7.53 2.27 -15.44
CA HIS A 43 8.37 3.43 -15.11
C HIS A 43 7.89 4.12 -13.83
N THR A 44 6.63 4.59 -13.82
CA THR A 44 6.04 5.33 -12.69
C THR A 44 5.45 4.43 -11.60
N LYS A 45 5.23 3.14 -11.88
CA LYS A 45 4.50 2.19 -11.00
C LYS A 45 3.04 2.56 -10.72
N LEU A 46 2.50 3.58 -11.39
CA LEU A 46 1.10 3.95 -11.28
C LEU A 46 0.21 2.96 -12.02
N ARG A 47 -1.00 2.78 -11.51
CA ARG A 47 -2.04 1.92 -12.07
C ARG A 47 -3.04 2.76 -12.85
N PHE A 48 -3.49 2.26 -13.99
CA PHE A 48 -4.46 2.92 -14.85
C PHE A 48 -5.51 1.95 -15.40
N ALA A 49 -6.67 2.49 -15.75
CA ALA A 49 -7.79 1.75 -16.32
C ALA A 49 -7.92 1.93 -17.84
N SER A 50 -7.51 3.08 -18.39
CA SER A 50 -7.72 3.44 -19.80
C SER A 50 -6.47 4.03 -20.47
N ALA A 51 -6.49 4.08 -21.81
CA ALA A 51 -5.43 4.71 -22.59
C ALA A 51 -5.33 6.23 -22.33
N ASP A 52 -6.44 6.90 -22.05
CA ASP A 52 -6.47 8.35 -21.77
C ASP A 52 -5.78 8.66 -20.43
N GLU A 53 -5.97 7.79 -19.43
CA GLU A 53 -5.25 7.87 -18.16
C GLU A 53 -3.75 7.67 -18.36
N TYR A 54 -3.36 6.68 -19.16
CA TYR A 54 -1.96 6.44 -19.49
C TYR A 54 -1.32 7.66 -20.18
N ALA A 55 -1.99 8.24 -21.18
CA ALA A 55 -1.51 9.44 -21.86
C ALA A 55 -1.35 10.63 -20.90
N SER A 56 -2.28 10.82 -19.97
CA SER A 56 -2.20 11.87 -18.94
C SER A 56 -1.01 11.63 -18.00
N MET A 57 -0.80 10.37 -17.62
CA MET A 57 0.25 9.93 -16.71
C MET A 57 1.67 10.17 -17.23
N GLN A 58 1.87 10.01 -18.55
CA GLN A 58 3.16 10.28 -19.19
C GLN A 58 3.62 11.74 -19.08
N HIS A 59 2.70 12.68 -18.84
CA HIS A 59 2.98 14.10 -18.71
C HIS A 59 2.98 14.58 -17.25
N MET A 60 2.81 13.69 -16.27
CA MET A 60 2.79 14.06 -14.86
C MET A 60 4.21 14.29 -14.31
N PRO A 61 4.45 15.36 -13.53
CA PRO A 61 5.70 15.55 -12.81
C PRO A 61 5.95 14.43 -11.79
N SER A 62 7.22 14.13 -11.52
CA SER A 62 7.64 13.09 -10.56
C SER A 62 7.05 13.28 -9.16
N ASP A 63 6.90 14.52 -8.71
CA ASP A 63 6.42 14.82 -7.35
C ASP A 63 4.95 14.44 -7.18
N ILE A 64 4.16 14.63 -8.24
CA ILE A 64 2.76 14.22 -8.29
C ILE A 64 2.64 12.70 -8.31
N VAL A 65 3.45 12.03 -9.15
CA VAL A 65 3.53 10.56 -9.20
C VAL A 65 3.88 9.99 -7.82
N ASN A 66 4.89 10.55 -7.15
CA ASN A 66 5.29 10.16 -5.80
C ASN A 66 4.17 10.40 -4.78
N GLY A 67 3.42 11.50 -4.90
CA GLY A 67 2.26 11.78 -4.07
C GLY A 67 1.19 10.68 -4.17
N TYR A 68 0.86 10.25 -5.39
CA TYR A 68 -0.10 9.14 -5.61
C TYR A 68 0.42 7.81 -5.04
N LEU A 69 1.69 7.50 -5.26
CA LEU A 69 2.31 6.28 -4.74
C LEU A 69 2.33 6.25 -3.20
N MET A 70 2.65 7.38 -2.56
CA MET A 70 2.68 7.49 -1.10
C MET A 70 1.32 7.17 -0.47
N VAL A 71 0.23 7.65 -1.07
CA VAL A 71 -1.14 7.35 -0.60
C VAL A 71 -1.47 5.85 -0.74
N ARG A 72 -0.94 5.18 -1.77
CA ARG A 72 -1.06 3.72 -1.94
C ARG A 72 -0.20 2.92 -0.96
N GLY A 73 0.59 3.58 -0.13
CA GLY A 73 1.53 2.94 0.81
C GLY A 73 2.87 2.56 0.16
N TYR A 74 3.19 3.10 -1.02
CA TYR A 74 4.54 3.00 -1.57
C TYR A 74 5.40 4.08 -0.92
N THR A 75 6.25 3.66 0.02
CA THR A 75 7.34 4.50 0.50
C THR A 75 8.53 4.30 -0.44
N SER A 76 8.88 5.31 -1.22
CA SER A 76 10.21 5.38 -1.82
C SER A 76 11.21 5.64 -0.68
N ALA A 77 11.59 4.58 0.04
CA ALA A 77 12.74 4.63 0.94
C ALA A 77 14.00 4.70 0.07
N VAL A 78 14.29 5.88 -0.47
CA VAL A 78 15.67 6.23 -0.74
C VAL A 78 16.28 6.44 0.63
N GLY A 79 17.14 5.50 1.04
CA GLY A 79 17.89 5.57 2.29
C GLY A 79 18.88 6.73 2.33
#